data_AF-A0A0S8KL55-F1
#
_entry.id   AF-A0A0S8KL55-F1
#
_cell.length_a   1.000
_cell.length_b   1.000
_cell.length_c   1.000
_cell.angle_alpha   90.00
_cell.angle_beta   90.00
_cell.angle_gamma   90.00
#
_symmetry.space_group_name_H-M   'P 1'
#
loop_
_entity.id
_entity.type
_entity.pdbx_description
1 polymer ?
#
loop_
_entity_poly.entity_id
_entity_poly.type
_entity_poly.pdbx_seq_one_letter_code
_entity_poly.pdbx_strand_id
1 'polypeptide(L)'
;MYKTSCSLAFQQLKERKEVIAQLHTESDYLKRQETVKDKLLKLIGPFPEKTPLNARVTGVIRKPGYRVEKVIFESVPGYYVTAALFLPEKRKGKAPAVIYASGHTENGFRSETYQHIIINLVKKGFIVLAFDPVGQGERLQYYDEREGKSRFGPTTEHSYPGAQCYISGYSPTKYFIWDGIRSVDYLLSRNEVDPERIGMTGRSGGGTQTAFTAAVDDRILAAAPECFITSMEYVLKS
;
A
#
# COMPACT_ATOMS: atom_id res chain seq x y z
N MET A 1 -10.59 -7.20 -29.87
CA MET A 1 -10.44 -6.43 -28.62
C MET A 1 -8.97 -6.23 -28.25
N TYR A 2 -8.17 -7.29 -28.06
CA TYR A 2 -6.74 -7.18 -27.67
C TYR A 2 -5.89 -6.25 -28.56
N LYS A 3 -5.89 -6.44 -29.89
CA LYS A 3 -5.13 -5.60 -30.82
C LYS A 3 -5.48 -4.11 -30.70
N THR A 4 -6.77 -3.78 -30.62
CA THR A 4 -7.25 -2.40 -30.47
C THR A 4 -6.78 -1.78 -29.14
N SER A 5 -6.89 -2.54 -28.04
CA SER A 5 -6.41 -2.09 -26.73
C SER A 5 -4.89 -1.87 -26.70
N CYS A 6 -4.11 -2.76 -27.32
CA CYS A 6 -2.67 -2.59 -27.45
C CYS A 6 -2.31 -1.37 -28.31
N SER A 7 -2.96 -1.17 -29.46
CA SER A 7 -2.73 0.00 -30.31
C SER A 7 -3.01 1.31 -29.58
N LEU A 8 -4.13 1.37 -28.84
CA LEU A 8 -4.46 2.53 -28.01
C LEU A 8 -3.41 2.77 -26.92
N ALA A 9 -2.97 1.71 -26.23
CA ALA A 9 -1.95 1.82 -25.20
C ALA A 9 -0.61 2.34 -25.76
N PHE A 10 -0.16 1.81 -26.91
CA PHE A 10 1.07 2.29 -27.56
C PHE A 10 0.96 3.74 -28.05
N GLN A 11 -0.22 4.15 -28.54
CA GLN A 11 -0.48 5.55 -28.89
C GLN A 11 -0.35 6.45 -27.64
N GLN A 12 -1.03 6.12 -26.54
CA GLN A 12 -0.96 6.90 -25.29
C GLN A 12 0.47 6.93 -24.71
N LEU A 13 1.23 5.84 -24.86
CA LEU A 13 2.63 5.80 -24.45
C LEU A 13 3.51 6.74 -25.29
N LYS A 14 3.25 6.83 -26.60
CA LYS A 14 3.94 7.77 -27.50
C LYS A 14 3.62 9.22 -27.12
N GLU A 15 2.33 9.56 -26.99
CA GLU A 15 1.88 10.89 -26.57
C GLU A 15 2.48 11.29 -25.21
N ARG A 16 2.53 10.36 -24.25
CA ARG A 16 3.19 10.59 -22.95
C ARG A 16 4.67 10.93 -23.10
N LYS A 17 5.40 10.23 -23.98
CA LYS A 17 6.84 10.49 -24.21
C LYS A 17 7.06 11.88 -24.78
N GLU A 18 6.24 12.29 -25.74
CA GLU A 18 6.28 13.62 -26.34
C GLU A 18 6.04 14.73 -25.30
N VAL A 19 5.04 14.57 -24.44
CA VAL A 19 4.78 15.52 -23.34
C VAL A 19 5.94 15.60 -22.35
N ILE A 20 6.52 14.46 -21.95
CA ILE A 20 7.64 14.44 -20.99
C ILE A 20 8.89 15.09 -21.58
N ALA A 21 9.13 14.93 -22.89
CA ALA A 21 10.30 15.51 -23.56
C ALA A 21 10.33 17.05 -23.55
N GLN A 22 9.19 17.71 -23.31
CA GLN A 22 9.07 19.17 -23.22
C GLN A 22 9.29 19.73 -21.80
N LEU A 23 9.50 18.88 -20.80
CA LEU A 23 9.66 19.32 -19.40
C LEU A 23 11.14 19.66 -19.15
N HIS A 24 11.42 20.93 -18.82
CA HIS A 24 12.81 21.41 -18.67
C HIS A 24 13.07 22.10 -17.33
N THR A 25 12.03 22.51 -16.62
CA THR A 25 12.13 23.24 -15.35
C THR A 25 11.47 22.49 -14.21
N GLU A 26 11.85 22.81 -12.97
CA GLU A 26 11.19 22.32 -11.77
C GLU A 26 9.67 22.55 -11.83
N SER A 27 9.25 23.75 -12.27
CA SER A 27 7.82 24.09 -12.42
C SER A 27 7.10 23.14 -13.38
N ASP A 28 7.75 22.72 -14.47
CA ASP A 28 7.16 21.78 -15.43
C ASP A 28 6.94 20.40 -14.79
N TYR A 29 7.91 19.92 -14.02
CA TYR A 29 7.79 18.65 -13.30
C TYR A 29 6.74 18.69 -12.21
N LEU A 30 6.67 19.77 -11.42
CA LEU A 30 5.63 19.95 -10.39
C LEU A 30 4.22 19.98 -11.02
N LYS A 31 4.02 20.73 -12.11
CA LYS A 31 2.74 20.72 -12.86
C LYS A 31 2.41 19.33 -13.41
N ARG A 32 3.43 18.59 -13.85
CA ARG A 32 3.25 17.22 -14.34
C ARG A 32 2.86 16.27 -13.21
N GLN A 33 3.43 16.41 -12.01
CA GLN A 33 3.06 15.62 -10.83
C GLN A 33 1.57 15.79 -10.52
N GLU A 34 1.07 17.03 -10.46
CA GLU A 34 -0.37 17.30 -10.28
C GLU A 34 -1.21 16.64 -11.37
N THR A 35 -0.81 16.79 -12.64
CA THR A 35 -1.51 16.14 -13.77
C THR A 35 -1.52 14.61 -13.65
N VAL A 36 -0.45 13.98 -13.14
CA VAL A 36 -0.40 12.52 -12.92
C VAL A 36 -1.28 12.12 -11.73
N LYS A 37 -1.22 12.87 -10.63
CA LYS A 37 -2.03 12.66 -9.42
C LYS A 37 -3.52 12.75 -9.75
N ASP A 38 -3.95 13.77 -10.49
CA ASP A 38 -5.34 13.92 -10.95
C ASP A 38 -5.81 12.77 -11.84
N LYS A 39 -4.96 12.35 -12.80
CA LYS A 39 -5.26 11.19 -13.65
C LYS A 39 -5.39 9.92 -12.82
N LEU A 40 -4.51 9.70 -11.86
CA LEU A 40 -4.56 8.56 -10.96
C LEU A 40 -5.86 8.57 -10.15
N LEU A 41 -6.19 9.68 -9.48
CA LEU A 41 -7.41 9.85 -8.69
C LEU A 41 -8.67 9.62 -9.53
N LYS A 42 -8.72 10.15 -10.76
CA LYS A 42 -9.83 9.92 -11.69
C LYS A 42 -9.99 8.45 -12.07
N LEU A 43 -8.89 7.73 -12.28
CA LEU A 43 -8.91 6.32 -12.67
C LEU A 43 -9.28 5.38 -11.51
N ILE A 44 -8.84 5.70 -10.28
CA ILE A 44 -9.13 4.85 -9.12
C ILE A 44 -10.51 5.12 -8.52
N GLY A 45 -11.05 6.33 -8.68
CA GLY A 45 -12.31 6.78 -8.09
C GLY A 45 -12.11 7.54 -6.75
N PRO A 46 -13.14 8.23 -6.26
CA PRO A 46 -13.02 9.07 -5.07
C PRO A 46 -12.79 8.24 -3.81
N PHE A 47 -11.95 8.74 -2.91
CA PHE A 47 -11.80 8.17 -1.58
C PHE A 47 -13.04 8.49 -0.71
N PRO A 48 -13.40 7.62 0.25
CA PRO A 48 -14.45 7.92 1.21
C PRO A 48 -13.99 9.01 2.20
N GLU A 49 -14.93 9.55 2.97
CA GLU A 49 -14.58 10.47 4.06
C GLU A 49 -13.81 9.75 5.17
N LYS A 50 -12.91 10.49 5.83
CA LYS A 50 -12.20 9.98 7.00
C LYS A 50 -13.18 9.87 8.17
N THR A 51 -13.24 8.68 8.77
CA THR A 51 -14.03 8.38 9.97
C THR A 51 -13.10 8.06 11.15
N PRO A 52 -13.58 7.94 12.41
CA PRO A 52 -12.74 7.47 13.51
C PRO A 52 -12.11 6.11 13.20
N LEU A 53 -10.83 5.92 13.53
CA LEU A 53 -10.13 4.66 13.28
C LEU A 53 -10.61 3.49 14.15
N ASN A 54 -11.26 3.78 15.30
CA ASN A 54 -11.70 2.75 16.25
C ASN A 54 -10.59 1.70 16.56
N ALA A 55 -9.34 2.16 16.62
CA ALA A 55 -8.18 1.29 16.66
C ALA A 55 -8.05 0.55 18.00
N ARG A 56 -7.70 -0.74 17.95
CA ARG A 56 -7.56 -1.59 19.14
C ARG A 56 -6.30 -2.42 19.05
N VAL A 57 -5.56 -2.48 20.16
CA VAL A 57 -4.49 -3.47 20.33
C VAL A 57 -5.13 -4.76 20.84
N THR A 58 -5.02 -5.83 20.06
CA THR A 58 -5.63 -7.14 20.36
C THR A 58 -4.67 -8.11 21.03
N GLY A 59 -3.38 -7.77 21.08
CA GLY A 59 -2.38 -8.56 21.78
C GLY A 59 -0.98 -7.99 21.61
N VAL A 60 -0.04 -8.47 22.44
CA VAL A 60 1.36 -8.04 22.40
C VAL A 60 2.27 -9.25 22.41
N ILE A 61 3.25 -9.27 21.50
CA ILE A 61 4.33 -10.26 21.47
C ILE A 61 5.63 -9.55 21.83
N ARG A 62 6.37 -10.07 22.82
CA ARG A 62 7.68 -9.56 23.19
C ARG A 62 8.77 -10.39 22.53
N LYS A 63 9.77 -9.73 21.96
CA LYS A 63 10.96 -10.33 21.35
C LYS A 63 12.20 -9.61 21.86
N PRO A 64 13.40 -10.22 21.79
CA PRO A 64 14.62 -9.52 22.15
C PRO A 64 14.81 -8.24 21.31
N GLY A 65 14.78 -7.08 21.95
CA GLY A 65 15.05 -5.77 21.34
C GLY A 65 13.84 -5.07 20.71
N TYR A 66 12.67 -5.71 20.63
CA TYR A 66 11.45 -5.09 20.13
C TYR A 66 10.19 -5.83 20.61
N ARG A 67 9.05 -5.15 20.57
CA ARG A 67 7.73 -5.78 20.75
C ARG A 67 6.89 -5.61 19.50
N VAL A 68 5.87 -6.45 19.37
CA VAL A 68 4.87 -6.39 18.30
C VAL A 68 3.51 -6.23 18.94
N GLU A 69 2.84 -5.12 18.66
CA GLU A 69 1.44 -4.92 19.02
C GLU A 69 0.59 -5.41 17.83
N LYS A 70 -0.34 -6.34 18.07
CA LYS A 70 -1.35 -6.74 17.09
C LYS A 70 -2.44 -5.68 17.10
N VAL A 71 -2.73 -5.09 15.95
CA VAL A 71 -3.61 -3.93 15.84
C VAL A 71 -4.70 -4.22 14.83
N ILE A 72 -5.92 -3.81 15.15
CA ILE A 72 -7.00 -3.67 14.19
C ILE A 72 -7.51 -2.24 14.20
N PHE A 73 -7.87 -1.69 13.05
CA PHE A 73 -8.50 -0.37 12.93
C PHE A 73 -9.42 -0.32 11.70
N GLU A 74 -10.37 0.60 11.70
CA GLU A 74 -11.32 0.81 10.62
C GLU A 74 -10.76 1.78 9.58
N SER A 75 -10.64 1.32 8.33
CA SER A 75 -10.34 2.22 7.21
C SER A 75 -11.62 2.89 6.69
N VAL A 76 -12.74 2.18 6.73
CA VAL A 76 -14.11 2.73 6.66
C VAL A 76 -14.97 2.04 7.74
N PRO A 77 -16.12 2.61 8.15
CA PRO A 77 -16.93 2.03 9.22
C PRO A 77 -17.25 0.54 8.98
N GLY A 78 -16.92 -0.30 9.96
CA GLY A 78 -17.11 -1.76 9.89
C GLY A 78 -16.17 -2.53 8.95
N TYR A 79 -15.21 -1.86 8.30
CA TYR A 79 -14.21 -2.51 7.45
C TYR A 79 -12.81 -2.40 8.08
N TYR A 80 -12.36 -3.52 8.62
CA TYR A 80 -11.14 -3.57 9.41
C TYR A 80 -9.89 -3.82 8.57
N VAL A 81 -8.85 -3.04 8.85
CA VAL A 81 -7.46 -3.31 8.51
C VAL A 81 -6.81 -4.02 9.69
N THR A 82 -6.28 -5.21 9.43
CA THR A 82 -5.47 -5.98 10.38
C THR A 82 -4.01 -5.64 10.17
N ALA A 83 -3.29 -5.36 11.25
CA ALA A 83 -1.92 -4.90 11.21
C ALA A 83 -1.10 -5.34 12.42
N ALA A 84 0.20 -5.19 12.32
CA ALA A 84 1.15 -5.36 13.40
C ALA A 84 2.06 -4.14 13.48
N LEU A 85 2.11 -3.51 14.65
CA LEU A 85 3.00 -2.40 14.96
C LEU A 85 4.24 -2.95 15.69
N PHE A 86 5.34 -3.01 14.96
CA PHE A 86 6.63 -3.43 15.49
C PHE A 86 7.36 -2.21 16.08
N LEU A 87 7.71 -2.33 17.35
CA LEU A 87 8.17 -1.24 18.19
C LEU A 87 9.53 -1.59 18.77
N PRO A 88 10.62 -0.89 18.41
CA PRO A 88 11.93 -1.11 19.03
C PRO A 88 11.86 -0.79 20.54
N GLU A 89 12.51 -1.60 21.38
CA GLU A 89 12.47 -1.38 22.84
C GLU A 89 13.26 -0.15 23.27
N LYS A 90 14.41 0.09 22.64
CA LYS A 90 15.28 1.23 22.94
C LYS A 90 14.98 2.37 21.97
N ARG A 91 14.31 3.41 22.46
CA ARG A 91 14.05 4.67 21.73
C ARG A 91 14.38 5.86 22.62
N LYS A 92 14.88 6.94 22.02
CA LYS A 92 14.98 8.26 22.65
C LYS A 92 13.85 9.13 22.08
N GLY A 93 12.71 9.19 22.77
CA GLY A 93 11.54 9.95 22.32
C GLY A 93 10.86 9.34 21.10
N LYS A 94 10.36 10.23 20.22
CA LYS A 94 9.67 9.87 18.97
C LYS A 94 10.64 9.27 17.95
N ALA A 95 10.20 8.25 17.22
CA ALA A 95 11.00 7.55 16.23
C ALA A 95 10.39 7.64 14.82
N PRO A 96 11.22 7.60 13.77
CA PRO A 96 10.71 7.51 12.40
C PRO A 96 9.93 6.21 12.22
N ALA A 97 8.89 6.25 11.39
CA ALA A 97 8.02 5.12 11.12
C ALA A 97 8.10 4.71 9.64
N VAL A 98 7.96 3.41 9.38
CA VAL A 98 7.85 2.84 8.03
C VAL A 98 6.59 1.99 7.94
N ILE A 99 5.72 2.31 6.99
CA ILE A 99 4.61 1.43 6.60
C ILE A 99 5.18 0.35 5.67
N TYR A 100 4.94 -0.91 6.01
CA TYR A 100 5.29 -2.04 5.17
C TYR A 100 4.03 -2.65 4.53
N ALA A 101 3.92 -2.53 3.20
CA ALA A 101 2.87 -3.19 2.43
C ALA A 101 3.38 -4.51 1.84
N SER A 102 2.59 -5.57 2.00
CA SER A 102 2.94 -6.91 1.51
C SER A 102 2.67 -7.08 0.02
N GLY A 103 3.49 -7.90 -0.65
CA GLY A 103 3.15 -8.45 -1.97
C GLY A 103 2.25 -9.69 -1.84
N HIS A 104 2.01 -10.39 -2.95
CA HIS A 104 1.00 -11.46 -3.10
C HIS A 104 1.32 -12.79 -2.40
N THR A 105 1.53 -12.79 -1.09
CA THR A 105 1.63 -14.00 -0.25
C THR A 105 0.34 -14.24 0.53
N GLU A 106 -0.06 -15.50 0.71
CA GLU A 106 -1.26 -15.85 1.49
C GLU A 106 -1.21 -15.30 2.93
N ASN A 107 -0.10 -15.51 3.64
CA ASN A 107 0.08 -15.06 5.03
C ASN A 107 0.41 -13.55 5.19
N GLY A 108 0.32 -12.76 4.11
CA GLY A 108 0.64 -11.33 4.14
C GLY A 108 2.03 -11.04 4.71
N PHE A 109 2.12 -10.05 5.59
CA PHE A 109 3.41 -9.59 6.15
C PHE A 109 4.11 -10.63 7.03
N ARG A 110 3.41 -11.72 7.38
CA ARG A 110 3.92 -12.81 8.22
C ARG A 110 4.79 -13.80 7.43
N SER A 111 4.88 -13.66 6.09
CA SER A 111 5.81 -14.46 5.29
C SER A 111 7.27 -14.20 5.71
N GLU A 112 8.12 -15.23 5.64
CA GLU A 112 9.51 -15.14 6.09
C GLU A 112 10.28 -14.03 5.36
N THR A 113 10.07 -13.91 4.05
CA THR A 113 10.69 -12.87 3.22
C THR A 113 10.35 -11.47 3.70
N TYR A 114 9.11 -11.21 4.10
CA TYR A 114 8.67 -9.88 4.55
C TYR A 114 9.08 -9.62 6.00
N GLN A 115 9.00 -10.63 6.87
CA GLN A 115 9.51 -10.55 8.24
C GLN A 115 10.99 -10.17 8.29
N HIS A 116 11.80 -10.67 7.34
CA HIS A 116 13.22 -10.31 7.28
C HIS A 116 13.43 -8.79 7.17
N ILE A 117 12.71 -8.13 6.25
CA ILE A 117 12.80 -6.67 6.05
C ILE A 117 12.22 -5.90 7.25
N ILE A 118 11.04 -6.30 7.72
CA ILE A 118 10.35 -5.67 8.85
C ILE A 118 11.23 -5.69 10.11
N ILE A 119 11.78 -6.86 10.45
CA ILE A 119 12.62 -7.02 11.64
C ILE A 119 13.94 -6.26 11.48
N ASN A 120 14.51 -6.21 10.26
CA ASN A 120 15.73 -5.43 10.00
C ASN A 120 15.51 -3.94 10.29
N LEU A 121 14.42 -3.36 9.78
CA LEU A 121 14.05 -1.96 10.01
C LEU A 121 13.82 -1.67 11.50
N VAL A 122 13.10 -2.54 12.19
CA VAL A 122 12.84 -2.41 13.63
C VAL A 122 14.14 -2.43 14.44
N LYS A 123 15.06 -3.35 14.12
CA LYS A 123 16.38 -3.42 14.77
C LYS A 123 17.25 -2.19 14.49
N LYS A 124 16.98 -1.45 13.41
CA LYS A 124 17.61 -0.16 13.09
C LYS A 124 16.94 1.04 13.78
N GLY A 125 15.90 0.81 14.58
CA GLY A 125 15.25 1.84 15.38
C GLY A 125 14.00 2.47 14.73
N PHE A 126 13.55 1.97 13.59
CA PHE A 126 12.29 2.38 12.99
C PHE A 126 11.11 1.74 13.72
N ILE A 127 10.01 2.47 13.86
CA ILE A 127 8.70 1.88 14.10
C ILE A 127 8.21 1.31 12.77
N VAL A 128 7.74 0.07 12.73
CA VAL A 128 7.24 -0.52 11.48
C VAL A 128 5.78 -0.93 11.65
N LEU A 129 4.89 -0.38 10.83
CA LEU A 129 3.51 -0.83 10.73
C LEU A 129 3.37 -1.68 9.49
N ALA A 130 3.18 -2.99 9.67
CA ALA A 130 2.85 -3.89 8.56
C ALA A 130 1.37 -4.22 8.60
N PHE A 131 0.66 -4.04 7.50
CA PHE A 131 -0.77 -4.35 7.39
C PHE A 131 -1.04 -5.41 6.34
N ASP A 132 -2.15 -6.12 6.50
CA ASP A 132 -2.64 -7.08 5.51
C ASP A 132 -3.37 -6.33 4.39
N PRO A 133 -2.94 -6.44 3.13
CA PRO A 133 -3.72 -5.93 2.00
C PRO A 133 -5.06 -6.66 1.90
N VAL A 134 -6.07 -6.01 1.30
CA VAL A 134 -7.40 -6.62 1.05
C VAL A 134 -7.22 -7.95 0.34
N GLY A 135 -7.76 -9.07 0.82
CA GLY A 135 -7.61 -10.38 0.16
C GLY A 135 -6.33 -11.14 0.54
N GLN A 136 -5.65 -10.75 1.64
CA GLN A 136 -4.48 -11.46 2.17
C GLN A 136 -4.49 -11.50 3.70
N GLY A 137 -3.71 -12.41 4.28
CA GLY A 137 -3.57 -12.54 5.72
C GLY A 137 -4.91 -12.73 6.41
N GLU A 138 -5.22 -11.88 7.39
CA GLU A 138 -6.50 -11.92 8.11
C GLU A 138 -7.66 -11.25 7.34
N ARG A 139 -7.44 -10.84 6.08
CA ARG A 139 -8.41 -10.11 5.25
C ARG A 139 -8.79 -10.84 3.97
N LEU A 140 -8.62 -12.17 3.93
CA LEU A 140 -9.17 -13.01 2.85
C LEU A 140 -10.68 -12.77 2.71
N GLN A 141 -11.16 -12.53 1.50
CA GLN A 141 -12.57 -12.24 1.24
C GLN A 141 -13.37 -13.50 0.87
N TYR A 142 -12.68 -14.54 0.39
CA TYR A 142 -13.29 -15.78 -0.09
C TYR A 142 -12.75 -16.99 0.67
N TYR A 143 -12.57 -16.83 1.98
CA TYR A 143 -12.18 -17.92 2.89
C TYR A 143 -13.26 -19.00 2.94
N ASP A 144 -12.87 -20.26 2.77
CA ASP A 144 -13.74 -21.41 2.95
C ASP A 144 -13.36 -22.12 4.26
N GLU A 145 -14.22 -21.97 5.27
CA GLU A 145 -13.97 -22.53 6.61
C GLU A 145 -13.83 -24.06 6.60
N ARG A 146 -14.49 -24.75 5.65
CA ARG A 146 -14.41 -26.22 5.55
C ARG A 146 -13.05 -26.68 5.07
N GLU A 147 -12.46 -25.91 4.15
CA GLU A 147 -11.16 -26.18 3.55
C GLU A 147 -10.00 -25.53 4.31
N GLY A 148 -10.30 -24.62 5.25
CA GLY A 148 -9.31 -23.91 6.06
C GLY A 148 -8.45 -22.92 5.29
N LYS A 149 -8.86 -22.52 4.07
CA LYS A 149 -8.09 -21.66 3.16
C LYS A 149 -9.01 -20.83 2.26
N SER A 150 -8.46 -19.85 1.57
CA SER A 150 -9.21 -19.14 0.52
C SER A 150 -9.50 -20.04 -0.68
N ARG A 151 -10.66 -19.83 -1.31
CA ARG A 151 -11.02 -20.39 -2.62
C ARG A 151 -10.10 -19.89 -3.75
N PHE A 152 -9.41 -18.78 -3.53
CA PHE A 152 -8.56 -18.13 -4.50
C PHE A 152 -7.11 -18.00 -3.98
N GLY A 153 -6.14 -18.06 -4.90
CA GLY A 153 -4.78 -17.66 -4.58
C GLY A 153 -4.71 -16.14 -4.31
N PRO A 154 -3.63 -15.64 -3.69
CA PRO A 154 -3.53 -14.25 -3.24
C PRO A 154 -3.77 -13.23 -4.38
N THR A 155 -3.25 -13.45 -5.58
CA THR A 155 -3.51 -12.58 -6.73
C THR A 155 -4.99 -12.56 -7.15
N THR A 156 -5.66 -13.71 -7.10
CA THR A 156 -7.05 -13.88 -7.52
C THR A 156 -8.03 -13.37 -6.47
N GLU A 157 -7.67 -13.46 -5.19
CA GLU A 157 -8.39 -12.83 -4.06
C GLU A 157 -8.60 -11.32 -4.28
N HIS A 158 -7.67 -10.64 -4.96
CA HIS A 158 -7.82 -9.22 -5.33
C HIS A 158 -8.56 -9.04 -6.66
N SER A 159 -8.22 -9.87 -7.65
CA SER A 159 -8.68 -9.66 -9.04
C SER A 159 -10.15 -10.01 -9.22
N TYR A 160 -10.66 -11.00 -8.48
CA TYR A 160 -12.06 -11.41 -8.53
C TYR A 160 -13.03 -10.31 -8.03
N PRO A 161 -12.88 -9.73 -6.82
CA PRO A 161 -13.68 -8.56 -6.42
C PRO A 161 -13.31 -7.31 -7.22
N GLY A 162 -12.08 -7.24 -7.76
CA GLY A 162 -11.65 -6.17 -8.65
C GLY A 162 -12.52 -6.02 -9.91
N ALA A 163 -12.98 -7.12 -10.49
CA ALA A 163 -13.90 -7.08 -11.63
C ALA A 163 -15.21 -6.34 -11.29
N GLN A 164 -15.73 -6.53 -10.07
CA GLN A 164 -16.95 -5.85 -9.60
C GLN A 164 -16.71 -4.35 -9.41
N CYS A 165 -15.53 -3.97 -8.92
CA CYS A 165 -15.13 -2.56 -8.79
C CYS A 165 -15.15 -1.87 -10.17
N TYR A 166 -14.53 -2.49 -11.18
CA TYR A 166 -14.43 -1.90 -12.52
C TYR A 166 -15.80 -1.69 -13.17
N ILE A 167 -16.72 -2.65 -13.04
CA ILE A 167 -18.11 -2.51 -13.53
C ILE A 167 -18.84 -1.40 -12.78
N SER A 168 -18.50 -1.18 -11.51
CA SER A 168 -19.06 -0.11 -10.67
C SER A 168 -18.39 1.25 -10.90
N GLY A 169 -17.48 1.36 -11.87
CA GLY A 169 -16.85 2.63 -12.27
C GLY A 169 -15.65 3.06 -11.43
N TYR A 170 -15.02 2.17 -10.67
CA TYR A 170 -13.83 2.48 -9.88
C TYR A 170 -12.82 1.31 -9.87
N SER A 171 -11.61 1.53 -9.35
CA SER A 171 -10.57 0.48 -9.29
C SER A 171 -10.49 -0.14 -7.90
N PRO A 172 -10.23 -1.46 -7.76
CA PRO A 172 -9.91 -2.05 -6.46
C PRO A 172 -8.66 -1.41 -5.83
N THR A 173 -7.77 -0.82 -6.65
CA THR A 173 -6.62 0.00 -6.23
C THR A 173 -6.99 1.04 -5.18
N LYS A 174 -8.21 1.60 -5.25
CA LYS A 174 -8.74 2.55 -4.28
C LYS A 174 -8.62 2.04 -2.84
N TYR A 175 -9.01 0.79 -2.57
CA TYR A 175 -9.00 0.24 -1.21
C TYR A 175 -7.58 0.09 -0.69
N PHE A 176 -6.65 -0.36 -1.52
CA PHE A 176 -5.26 -0.52 -1.11
C PHE A 176 -4.59 0.82 -0.79
N ILE A 177 -4.82 1.84 -1.61
CA ILE A 177 -4.30 3.19 -1.34
C ILE A 177 -4.97 3.78 -0.09
N TRP A 178 -6.29 3.61 0.03
CA TRP A 178 -7.03 4.10 1.18
C TRP A 178 -6.55 3.47 2.48
N ASP A 179 -6.34 2.15 2.53
CA ASP A 179 -5.77 1.48 3.69
C ASP A 179 -4.36 1.99 4.03
N GLY A 180 -3.56 2.35 3.02
CA GLY A 180 -2.28 3.06 3.19
C GLY A 180 -2.43 4.44 3.83
N ILE A 181 -3.35 5.28 3.33
CA ILE A 181 -3.67 6.60 3.89
C ILE A 181 -4.14 6.48 5.35
N ARG A 182 -4.98 5.48 5.64
CA ARG A 182 -5.52 5.22 6.98
C ARG A 182 -4.47 4.61 7.91
N SER A 183 -3.48 3.92 7.37
CA SER A 183 -2.29 3.47 8.11
C SER A 183 -1.42 4.66 8.54
N VAL A 184 -1.30 5.71 7.72
CA VAL A 184 -0.66 6.98 8.13
C VAL A 184 -1.46 7.63 9.27
N ASP A 185 -2.79 7.69 9.15
CA ASP A 185 -3.66 8.22 10.23
C ASP A 185 -3.45 7.45 11.54
N TYR A 186 -3.33 6.12 11.48
CA TYR A 186 -3.04 5.30 12.67
C TYR A 186 -1.67 5.62 13.27
N LEU A 187 -0.61 5.70 12.45
CA LEU A 187 0.73 6.07 12.93
C LEU A 187 0.75 7.44 13.61
N LEU A 188 0.05 8.43 13.04
CA LEU A 188 -0.04 9.78 13.62
C LEU A 188 -0.80 9.84 14.95
N SER A 189 -1.63 8.83 15.25
CA SER A 189 -2.28 8.71 16.56
C SER A 189 -1.34 8.20 17.67
N ARG A 190 -0.14 7.75 17.32
CA ARG A 190 0.82 7.12 18.25
C ARG A 190 1.82 8.14 18.77
N ASN A 191 1.88 8.32 20.09
CA ASN A 191 2.79 9.27 20.75
C ASN A 191 4.27 8.98 20.49
N GLU A 192 4.62 7.73 20.23
CA GLU A 192 5.98 7.29 19.93
C GLU A 192 6.43 7.54 18.48
N VAL A 193 5.52 7.91 17.57
CA VAL A 193 5.83 8.18 16.16
C VAL A 193 6.21 9.65 15.97
N ASP A 194 7.26 9.87 15.19
CA ASP A 194 7.60 11.19 14.69
C ASP A 194 6.75 11.51 13.45
N PRO A 195 5.84 12.51 13.52
CA PRO A 195 4.91 12.80 12.43
C PRO A 195 5.60 13.26 11.15
N GLU A 196 6.80 13.84 11.25
CA GLU A 196 7.54 14.37 10.09
C GLU A 196 8.40 13.29 9.41
N ARG A 197 8.46 12.06 9.94
CA ARG A 197 9.36 11.01 9.45
C ARG A 197 8.63 9.69 9.24
N ILE A 198 7.60 9.72 8.40
CA ILE A 198 6.85 8.54 7.96
C ILE A 198 7.28 8.17 6.53
N GLY A 199 7.79 6.95 6.34
CA GLY A 199 8.08 6.38 5.03
C GLY A 199 7.21 5.17 4.71
N MET A 200 7.26 4.71 3.47
CA MET A 200 6.55 3.51 3.02
C MET A 200 7.44 2.64 2.12
N THR A 201 7.36 1.33 2.29
CA THR A 201 8.05 0.35 1.44
C THR A 201 7.23 -0.94 1.30
N GLY A 202 7.54 -1.74 0.30
CA GLY A 202 6.87 -3.01 0.04
C GLY A 202 7.35 -3.65 -1.25
N ARG A 203 7.13 -4.96 -1.36
CA ARG A 203 7.60 -5.79 -2.50
C ARG A 203 6.45 -6.19 -3.42
N SER A 204 6.66 -6.16 -4.73
CA SER A 204 5.67 -6.61 -5.73
C SER A 204 4.36 -5.84 -5.60
N GLY A 205 3.24 -6.47 -5.23
CA GLY A 205 1.99 -5.78 -4.91
C GLY A 205 2.14 -4.72 -3.81
N GLY A 206 3.05 -4.92 -2.85
CA GLY A 206 3.43 -3.92 -1.86
C GLY A 206 4.22 -2.75 -2.46
N GLY A 207 4.97 -2.98 -3.53
CA GLY A 207 5.64 -1.94 -4.31
C GLY A 207 4.63 -1.07 -5.05
N THR A 208 3.59 -1.68 -5.62
CA THR A 208 2.43 -0.96 -6.20
C THR A 208 1.78 -0.06 -5.18
N GLN A 209 1.46 -0.62 -4.00
CA GLN A 209 0.84 0.12 -2.90
C GLN A 209 1.72 1.28 -2.41
N THR A 210 3.02 1.04 -2.28
CA THR A 210 3.99 2.06 -1.89
C THR A 210 4.02 3.22 -2.89
N ALA A 211 4.16 2.91 -4.18
CA ALA A 211 4.25 3.93 -5.22
C ALA A 211 2.96 4.75 -5.35
N PHE A 212 1.79 4.10 -5.28
CA PHE A 212 0.52 4.78 -5.48
C PHE A 212 0.05 5.56 -4.24
N THR A 213 0.28 5.03 -3.04
CA THR A 213 -0.06 5.77 -1.82
C THR A 213 0.81 7.01 -1.68
N ALA A 214 2.12 6.89 -1.91
CA ALA A 214 3.03 8.04 -1.89
C ALA A 214 2.75 9.07 -2.99
N ALA A 215 2.09 8.67 -4.09
CA ALA A 215 1.69 9.61 -5.14
C ALA A 215 0.48 10.47 -4.76
N VAL A 216 -0.29 10.10 -3.72
CA VAL A 216 -1.52 10.82 -3.33
C VAL A 216 -1.55 11.31 -1.89
N ASP A 217 -0.65 10.84 -1.04
CA ASP A 217 -0.57 11.23 0.38
C ASP A 217 0.80 11.86 0.69
N ASP A 218 0.83 13.19 0.73
CA ASP A 218 2.06 13.99 0.88
C ASP A 218 2.69 13.85 2.28
N ARG A 219 2.04 13.15 3.21
CA ARG A 219 2.59 12.82 4.54
C ARG A 219 3.62 11.69 4.51
N ILE A 220 3.73 10.97 3.38
CA ILE A 220 4.78 9.98 3.16
C ILE A 220 6.05 10.72 2.72
N LEU A 221 6.98 10.92 3.64
CA LEU A 221 8.25 11.62 3.41
C LEU A 221 9.15 10.86 2.43
N ALA A 222 9.17 9.52 2.50
CA ALA A 222 10.04 8.70 1.67
C ALA A 222 9.35 7.40 1.23
N ALA A 223 9.46 7.07 -0.06
CA ALA A 223 8.90 5.86 -0.65
C ALA A 223 10.01 4.99 -1.26
N ALA A 224 10.02 3.70 -0.93
CA ALA A 224 10.95 2.72 -1.48
C ALA A 224 10.20 1.50 -2.04
N PRO A 225 9.55 1.62 -3.22
CA PRO A 225 8.82 0.52 -3.85
C PRO A 225 9.80 -0.51 -4.43
N GLU A 226 9.62 -1.78 -4.07
CA GLU A 226 10.48 -2.88 -4.52
C GLU A 226 9.76 -3.79 -5.53
N CYS A 227 10.46 -4.20 -6.60
CA CYS A 227 9.97 -5.15 -7.61
C CYS A 227 8.60 -4.78 -8.23
N PHE A 228 8.37 -3.49 -8.48
CA PHE A 228 7.13 -2.99 -9.10
C PHE A 228 7.39 -2.01 -10.24
N ILE A 229 8.27 -1.03 -10.05
CA ILE A 229 8.47 0.08 -11.00
C ILE A 229 8.95 -0.46 -12.35
N THR A 230 8.08 -0.36 -13.35
CA THR A 230 8.34 -0.73 -14.75
C THR A 230 7.50 0.15 -15.68
N SER A 231 7.80 0.16 -16.97
CA SER A 231 6.97 0.85 -17.96
C SER A 231 5.93 -0.11 -18.55
N MET A 232 4.74 0.39 -18.86
CA MET A 232 3.74 -0.39 -19.61
C MET A 232 4.25 -0.81 -20.99
N GLU A 233 5.23 -0.09 -21.56
CA GLU A 233 5.87 -0.51 -22.80
C GLU A 233 6.60 -1.85 -22.64
N TYR A 234 7.34 -2.06 -21.55
CA TYR A 234 7.99 -3.34 -21.28
C TYR A 234 6.97 -4.44 -20.98
N VAL A 235 5.93 -4.13 -20.21
CA VAL A 235 4.86 -5.09 -19.86
C VAL A 235 4.04 -5.54 -21.08
N LEU A 236 3.82 -4.65 -22.06
CA LEU A 236 3.05 -5.00 -23.27
C LEU A 236 3.89 -5.64 -24.37
N LYS A 237 5.23 -5.59 -24.26
CA LYS A 237 6.16 -6.22 -25.21
C LYS A 237 6.48 -7.68 -24.86
N SER A 238 6.27 -8.09 -23.61
CA SER A 238 6.40 -9.48 -23.14
C SER A 238 5.20 -10.32 -23.54
#